data_AF-A0A8X8FTY4-F1
#
_entry.id   AF-A0A8X8FTY4-F1
#
_cell.length_a   1.000
_cell.length_b   1.000
_cell.length_c   1.000
_cell.angle_alpha   90.00
_cell.angle_beta   90.00
_cell.angle_gamma   90.00
#
_symmetry.space_group_name_H-M   'P 1'
#
loop_
_entity.id
_entity.type
_entity.pdbx_description
1 polymer ?
#
loop_
_entity_poly.entity_id
_entity_poly.type
_entity_poly.pdbx_seq_one_letter_code
_entity_poly.pdbx_strand_id
1 'polypeptide(L)'
;MNQPAACACVSAPQKARNILVIGFLLISTMTAAKCRAKETAAPGPEFKCVTQVEGDGVVEADVERLYRFAQHLEAGAQLPVNNQDAVVAVQKLTRYYRIGVAHGDIRAAKALRNVLSWSTSDTYSGVLDRRQVSRDEERQKLLDQMLAAGSVDAIVTLGNIEMMGCSPATALPLYLKAASLGSVDGQMRAVNLLDPSTVSGRAFGAKKSGSGLVMSLLTCAAVAGDQRARYELAERGSAGGKSESNIELLHALTIQGNTYAVARLKSIFELRSRRNDSDSQDRERASRYERVRMLLMLNDGAKVPDLDVIVPLPPAELDAWDGTFLWSPSPTSEPPSLSEAEITDLATRRSLDPCTGLPKDLEESKSDQEPTP
;
A
#
# COMPACT_ATOMS: atom_id res chain seq x y z
N MET A 1 -42.06 -18.51 2.17
CA MET A 1 -41.14 -17.36 2.15
C MET A 1 -40.14 -17.59 3.27
N ASN A 2 -39.01 -18.22 2.97
CA ASN A 2 -37.98 -18.55 3.96
C ASN A 2 -37.00 -17.37 4.04
N GLN A 3 -36.90 -16.76 5.22
CA GLN A 3 -35.87 -15.77 5.52
C GLN A 3 -34.49 -16.47 5.58
N PRO A 4 -33.42 -15.88 5.02
CA PRO A 4 -32.07 -16.40 5.21
C PRO A 4 -31.63 -16.18 6.66
N ALA A 5 -31.09 -17.23 7.27
CA ALA A 5 -30.62 -17.23 8.64
C ALA A 5 -29.43 -16.27 8.83
N ALA A 6 -29.47 -15.44 9.86
CA ALA A 6 -28.36 -14.57 10.25
C ALA A 6 -27.22 -15.41 10.87
N CYS A 7 -26.00 -15.34 10.31
CA CYS A 7 -24.81 -15.96 10.92
C CYS A 7 -24.49 -15.22 12.24
N ALA A 8 -24.63 -15.88 13.39
CA ALA A 8 -24.22 -15.37 14.70
C ALA A 8 -23.01 -16.18 15.22
N CYS A 9 -21.90 -15.51 15.52
CA CYS A 9 -20.71 -16.13 16.11
C CYS A 9 -20.88 -16.28 17.63
N VAL A 10 -20.86 -17.52 18.13
CA VAL A 10 -20.93 -17.83 19.57
C VAL A 10 -19.51 -17.91 20.14
N SER A 11 -19.22 -17.11 21.18
CA SER A 11 -17.96 -17.16 21.94
C SER A 11 -18.07 -18.09 23.16
N ALA A 12 -17.19 -19.08 23.27
CA ALA A 12 -17.07 -19.92 24.47
C ALA A 12 -16.07 -19.31 25.48
N PRO A 13 -16.33 -19.38 26.80
CA PRO A 13 -15.44 -18.80 27.82
C PRO A 13 -14.30 -19.76 28.19
N GLN A 14 -13.06 -19.27 28.16
CA GLN A 14 -11.86 -20.03 28.49
C GLN A 14 -11.49 -19.81 29.99
N LYS A 15 -11.52 -20.89 30.78
CA LYS A 15 -11.13 -20.88 32.21
C LYS A 15 -9.61 -20.71 32.36
N ALA A 16 -9.20 -19.65 33.05
CA ALA A 16 -7.81 -19.43 33.44
C ALA A 16 -7.38 -20.41 34.56
N ARG A 17 -6.26 -21.13 34.36
CA ARG A 17 -5.52 -21.82 35.43
C ARG A 17 -4.19 -21.11 35.60
N ASN A 18 -3.98 -20.49 36.75
CA ASN A 18 -2.72 -19.86 37.14
C ASN A 18 -1.67 -20.95 37.43
N ILE A 19 -0.60 -20.98 36.65
CA ILE A 19 0.64 -21.69 37.01
C ILE A 19 1.77 -20.66 37.02
N LEU A 20 2.31 -20.42 38.21
CA LEU A 20 3.45 -19.56 38.48
C LEU A 20 4.73 -20.30 38.06
N VAL A 21 5.39 -19.86 36.98
CA VAL A 21 6.71 -20.37 36.58
C VAL A 21 7.75 -19.27 36.78
N ILE A 22 8.66 -19.51 37.72
CA ILE A 22 9.82 -18.66 38.01
C ILE A 22 10.89 -18.97 36.95
N GLY A 23 11.15 -18.03 36.04
CA GLY A 23 12.11 -18.17 34.95
C GLY A 23 13.25 -17.16 35.05
N PHE A 24 14.47 -17.66 35.18
CA PHE A 24 15.74 -16.92 35.23
C PHE A 24 15.94 -15.99 34.00
N LEU A 25 16.26 -14.72 34.27
CA LEU A 25 16.70 -13.73 33.28
C LEU A 25 18.13 -14.04 32.80
N LEU A 26 18.25 -14.66 31.62
CA LEU A 26 19.47 -14.59 30.81
C LEU A 26 19.29 -13.47 29.78
N ILE A 27 19.94 -12.34 30.05
CA ILE A 27 20.01 -11.19 29.14
C ILE A 27 20.93 -11.60 27.98
N SER A 28 20.34 -12.11 26.90
CA SER A 28 21.03 -12.31 25.63
C SER A 28 21.03 -10.97 24.89
N THR A 29 22.19 -10.33 24.81
CA THR A 29 22.40 -9.14 23.99
C THR A 29 22.33 -9.53 22.52
N MET A 30 21.15 -9.37 21.90
CA MET A 30 21.04 -9.45 20.44
C MET A 30 21.84 -8.31 19.83
N THR A 31 23.03 -8.65 19.34
CA THR A 31 23.80 -7.79 18.46
C THR A 31 23.05 -7.68 17.15
N ALA A 32 22.64 -6.45 16.79
CA ALA A 32 22.03 -6.15 15.51
C ALA A 32 22.96 -6.63 14.38
N ALA A 33 22.55 -7.69 13.68
CA ALA A 33 23.26 -8.17 12.51
C ALA A 33 23.21 -7.09 11.43
N LYS A 34 24.35 -6.44 11.16
CA LYS A 34 24.51 -5.54 10.02
C LYS A 34 24.34 -6.36 8.74
N CYS A 35 23.19 -6.19 8.06
CA CYS A 35 22.97 -6.75 6.73
C CYS A 35 24.05 -6.19 5.78
N ARG A 36 25.00 -7.04 5.37
CA ARG A 36 26.08 -6.69 4.44
C ARG A 36 25.69 -7.22 3.06
N ALA A 37 25.48 -6.33 2.10
CA ALA A 37 25.18 -6.71 0.72
C ALA A 37 26.38 -7.46 0.11
N LYS A 38 26.11 -8.59 -0.54
CA LYS A 38 27.02 -9.18 -1.54
C LYS A 38 26.80 -8.49 -2.88
N GLU A 39 27.88 -8.41 -3.64
CA GLU A 39 28.09 -7.64 -4.87
C GLU A 39 26.93 -7.75 -5.88
N THR A 40 26.48 -6.60 -6.38
CA THR A 40 25.43 -6.49 -7.42
C THR A 40 26.03 -6.68 -8.81
N ALA A 41 25.39 -7.54 -9.61
CA ALA A 41 25.77 -7.85 -10.99
C ALA A 41 25.59 -6.66 -11.95
N ALA A 42 26.38 -6.66 -13.02
CA ALA A 42 26.46 -5.65 -14.08
C ALA A 42 25.11 -5.36 -14.78
N PRO A 43 24.90 -4.15 -15.33
CA PRO A 43 23.61 -3.74 -15.87
C PRO A 43 23.19 -4.59 -17.08
N GLY A 44 21.98 -5.15 -16.99
CA GLY A 44 21.30 -5.86 -18.07
C GLY A 44 20.83 -4.94 -19.21
N PRO A 45 20.06 -5.48 -20.17
CA PRO A 45 19.65 -4.78 -21.39
C PRO A 45 18.92 -3.46 -21.13
N GLU A 46 18.98 -2.56 -22.12
CA GLU A 46 18.34 -1.24 -22.11
C GLU A 46 16.86 -1.33 -21.69
N PHE A 47 16.52 -0.66 -20.58
CA PHE A 47 15.16 -0.62 -20.06
C PHE A 47 14.24 0.11 -21.06
N LYS A 48 13.16 -0.56 -21.47
CA LYS A 48 12.10 0.02 -22.30
C LYS A 48 10.89 0.30 -21.43
N CYS A 49 10.40 1.54 -21.47
CA CYS A 49 9.17 1.91 -20.78
C CYS A 49 7.98 1.21 -21.44
N VAL A 50 7.18 0.53 -20.62
CA VAL A 50 5.95 -0.15 -21.02
C VAL A 50 4.88 0.25 -20.01
N THR A 51 3.66 0.53 -20.47
CA THR A 51 2.52 0.71 -19.57
C THR A 51 2.05 -0.66 -19.13
N GLN A 52 1.88 -0.86 -17.81
CA GLN A 52 1.29 -2.10 -17.31
C GLN A 52 -0.09 -2.28 -17.95
N VAL A 53 -0.21 -3.31 -18.76
CA VAL A 53 -1.52 -3.84 -19.14
C VAL A 53 -1.85 -4.83 -18.04
N GLU A 54 -2.73 -4.45 -17.12
CA GLU A 54 -3.25 -5.42 -16.17
C GLU A 54 -3.94 -6.53 -16.96
N GLY A 55 -3.55 -7.78 -16.69
CA GLY A 55 -4.34 -8.93 -17.09
C GLY A 55 -5.54 -8.98 -16.16
N ASP A 56 -6.51 -8.11 -16.36
CA ASP A 56 -7.85 -8.26 -15.80
C ASP A 56 -8.51 -9.39 -16.59
N GLY A 57 -8.17 -10.64 -16.22
CA GLY A 57 -8.90 -11.80 -16.72
C GLY A 57 -10.40 -11.50 -16.69
N VAL A 58 -11.13 -11.86 -17.73
CA VAL A 58 -12.56 -11.59 -17.82
C VAL A 58 -13.25 -12.25 -16.63
N VAL A 59 -13.64 -11.45 -15.64
CA VAL A 59 -14.37 -11.88 -14.45
C VAL A 59 -15.87 -11.73 -14.69
N GLU A 60 -16.66 -12.61 -14.09
CA GLU A 60 -18.11 -12.53 -14.13
C GLU A 60 -18.59 -11.19 -13.51
N ALA A 61 -19.67 -10.61 -14.04
CA ALA A 61 -20.10 -9.27 -13.65
C ALA A 61 -20.49 -9.16 -12.16
N ASP A 62 -21.05 -10.22 -11.59
CA ASP A 62 -21.38 -10.31 -10.17
C ASP A 62 -20.13 -10.46 -9.28
N VAL A 63 -19.08 -11.12 -9.76
CA VAL A 63 -17.76 -11.18 -9.11
C VAL A 63 -17.08 -9.80 -9.11
N GLU A 64 -17.13 -9.07 -10.22
CA GLU A 64 -16.67 -7.68 -10.29
C GLU A 64 -17.43 -6.78 -9.30
N ARG A 65 -18.76 -6.93 -9.19
CA ARG A 65 -19.53 -6.21 -8.17
C ARG A 65 -19.07 -6.56 -6.75
N LEU A 66 -18.83 -7.85 -6.47
CA LEU A 66 -18.34 -8.29 -5.15
C LEU A 66 -16.98 -7.67 -4.82
N TYR A 67 -16.06 -7.65 -5.79
CA TYR A 67 -14.75 -7.03 -5.62
C TYR A 67 -14.88 -5.53 -5.29
N ARG A 68 -15.69 -4.77 -6.04
CA ARG A 68 -15.91 -3.35 -5.77
C ARG A 68 -16.60 -3.08 -4.43
N PHE A 69 -17.54 -3.93 -4.03
CA PHE A 69 -18.18 -3.86 -2.71
C PHE A 69 -17.17 -4.06 -1.59
N ALA A 70 -16.32 -5.09 -1.70
CA ALA A 70 -15.25 -5.33 -0.73
C ALA A 70 -14.24 -4.16 -0.68
N GLN A 71 -13.84 -3.60 -1.82
CA GLN A 71 -12.96 -2.42 -1.86
C GLN A 71 -13.58 -1.19 -1.20
N HIS A 72 -14.88 -0.94 -1.43
CA HIS A 72 -15.57 0.17 -0.79
C HIS A 72 -15.60 0.01 0.74
N LEU A 73 -15.88 -1.22 1.22
CA LEU A 73 -15.84 -1.52 2.65
C LEU A 73 -14.44 -1.36 3.22
N GLU A 74 -13.41 -1.80 2.50
CA GLU A 74 -12.00 -1.64 2.91
C GLU A 74 -11.59 -0.17 3.00
N ALA A 75 -11.98 0.67 2.02
CA ALA A 75 -11.69 2.10 2.01
C ALA A 75 -12.42 2.87 3.12
N GLY A 76 -13.67 2.49 3.42
CA GLY A 76 -14.47 3.09 4.51
C GLY A 76 -14.11 2.56 5.89
N ALA A 77 -13.38 1.44 5.97
CA ALA A 77 -12.92 0.87 7.22
C ALA A 77 -11.73 1.70 7.71
N GLN A 78 -12.01 2.76 8.46
CA GLN A 78 -11.02 3.51 9.23
C GLN A 78 -10.54 2.63 10.40
N LEU A 79 -9.88 1.49 10.11
CA LEU A 79 -9.63 0.43 11.07
C LEU A 79 -8.65 0.91 12.15
N PRO A 80 -9.11 1.18 13.38
CA PRO A 80 -8.21 1.40 14.49
C PRO A 80 -7.52 0.07 14.78
N VAL A 81 -6.24 0.14 15.11
CA VAL A 81 -5.47 -1.02 15.56
C VAL A 81 -6.15 -1.57 16.83
N ASN A 82 -6.50 -2.85 16.79
CA ASN A 82 -6.91 -3.70 17.93
C ASN A 82 -8.21 -3.34 18.66
N ASN A 83 -9.35 -3.51 17.98
CA ASN A 83 -10.64 -3.69 18.64
C ASN A 83 -11.51 -4.75 17.93
N GLN A 84 -12.62 -5.15 18.56
CA GLN A 84 -13.52 -6.18 18.04
C GLN A 84 -14.11 -5.83 16.66
N ASP A 85 -14.34 -4.53 16.39
CA ASP A 85 -14.86 -4.06 15.12
C ASP A 85 -13.88 -4.29 13.97
N ALA A 86 -12.57 -4.14 14.23
CA ALA A 86 -11.54 -4.44 13.26
C ALA A 86 -11.47 -5.94 12.92
N VAL A 87 -11.66 -6.81 13.92
CA VAL A 87 -11.74 -8.27 13.69
C VAL A 87 -12.93 -8.61 12.80
N VAL A 88 -14.10 -8.03 13.06
CA VAL A 88 -15.32 -8.26 12.27
C VAL A 88 -15.17 -7.76 10.84
N ALA A 89 -14.58 -6.57 10.64
CA ALA A 89 -14.32 -6.04 9.30
C ALA A 89 -13.36 -6.93 8.50
N VAL A 90 -12.26 -7.39 9.11
CA VAL A 90 -11.31 -8.32 8.49
C VAL A 90 -11.98 -9.64 8.10
N GLN A 91 -12.85 -10.19 8.96
CA GLN A 91 -13.59 -11.41 8.63
C GLN A 91 -14.49 -11.24 7.41
N LYS A 92 -15.21 -10.12 7.31
CA LYS A 92 -16.04 -9.81 6.13
C LYS A 92 -15.21 -9.65 4.87
N LEU A 93 -14.13 -8.86 4.92
CA LEU A 93 -13.25 -8.62 3.77
C LEU A 93 -12.59 -9.91 3.29
N THR A 94 -12.06 -10.73 4.21
CA THR A 94 -11.45 -12.01 3.84
C THR A 94 -12.45 -12.99 3.22
N ARG A 95 -13.69 -13.06 3.73
CA ARG A 95 -14.78 -13.82 3.11
C ARG A 95 -15.03 -13.38 1.67
N TYR A 96 -15.22 -12.10 1.43
CA TYR A 96 -15.55 -11.58 0.10
C TYR A 96 -14.41 -11.79 -0.89
N TYR A 97 -13.17 -11.53 -0.49
CA TYR A 97 -12.03 -11.75 -1.37
C TYR A 97 -11.76 -13.23 -1.64
N ARG A 98 -11.95 -14.14 -0.67
CA ARG A 98 -11.85 -15.59 -0.92
C ARG A 98 -12.84 -16.07 -1.97
N ILE A 99 -14.09 -15.59 -1.92
CA ILE A 99 -15.10 -15.88 -2.94
C ILE A 99 -14.61 -15.39 -4.31
N GLY A 100 -14.12 -14.14 -4.41
CA GLY A 100 -13.55 -13.61 -5.65
C GLY A 100 -12.39 -14.45 -6.19
N VAL A 101 -11.46 -14.87 -5.33
CA VAL A 101 -10.34 -15.76 -5.70
C VAL A 101 -10.83 -17.09 -6.26
N ALA A 102 -11.84 -17.71 -5.65
CA ALA A 102 -12.39 -18.97 -6.12
C ALA A 102 -13.07 -18.85 -7.51
N HIS A 103 -13.50 -17.64 -7.87
CA HIS A 103 -13.97 -17.29 -9.21
C HIS A 103 -12.86 -16.89 -10.19
N GLY A 104 -11.59 -16.90 -9.76
CA GLY A 104 -10.43 -16.60 -10.60
C GLY A 104 -10.01 -15.13 -10.60
N ASP A 105 -10.57 -14.28 -9.73
CA ASP A 105 -10.16 -12.88 -9.64
C ASP A 105 -8.80 -12.73 -8.93
N ILE A 106 -7.75 -12.50 -9.73
CA ILE A 106 -6.39 -12.30 -9.24
C ILE A 106 -6.22 -10.99 -8.46
N ARG A 107 -7.06 -9.98 -8.70
CA ARG A 107 -7.06 -8.73 -7.92
C ARG A 107 -7.60 -9.00 -6.52
N ALA A 108 -8.62 -9.87 -6.40
CA ALA A 108 -9.10 -10.35 -5.10
C ALA A 108 -8.02 -11.15 -4.36
N ALA A 109 -7.19 -11.93 -5.06
CA ALA A 109 -6.06 -12.65 -4.44
C ALA A 109 -5.04 -11.68 -3.82
N LYS A 110 -4.71 -10.59 -4.54
CA LYS A 110 -3.86 -9.52 -4.02
C LYS A 110 -4.46 -8.86 -2.78
N ALA A 111 -5.72 -8.45 -2.86
CA ALA A 111 -6.42 -7.79 -1.76
C ALA A 111 -6.54 -8.70 -0.53
N LEU A 112 -6.91 -9.97 -0.72
CA LEU A 112 -6.96 -10.97 0.35
C LEU A 112 -5.62 -11.12 1.06
N ARG A 113 -4.51 -11.24 0.30
CA ARG A 113 -3.17 -11.39 0.88
C ARG A 113 -2.76 -10.18 1.72
N ASN A 114 -3.21 -8.98 1.33
CA ASN A 114 -3.01 -7.75 2.09
C ASN A 114 -3.83 -7.74 3.38
N VAL A 115 -5.14 -8.01 3.29
CA VAL A 115 -6.02 -8.07 4.48
C VAL A 115 -5.56 -9.13 5.48
N LEU A 116 -5.11 -10.29 4.99
CA LEU A 116 -4.57 -11.37 5.85
C LEU A 116 -3.27 -10.99 6.56
N SER A 117 -2.55 -9.97 6.08
CA SER A 117 -1.34 -9.45 6.73
C SER A 117 -1.64 -8.51 7.89
N TRP A 118 -2.88 -8.01 8.02
CA TRP A 118 -3.24 -7.10 9.10
C TRP A 118 -3.22 -7.81 10.46
N SER A 119 -2.61 -7.17 11.46
CA SER A 119 -2.61 -7.68 12.83
C SER A 119 -3.97 -7.39 13.46
N THR A 120 -4.66 -8.46 13.85
CA THR A 120 -5.94 -8.40 14.57
C THR A 120 -5.80 -8.90 16.02
N SER A 121 -4.57 -8.95 16.54
CA SER A 121 -4.24 -9.50 17.86
C SER A 121 -3.42 -8.49 18.67
N ASP A 122 -3.83 -8.26 19.91
CA ASP A 122 -3.19 -7.38 20.90
C ASP A 122 -1.90 -7.95 21.51
N THR A 123 -1.60 -9.23 21.29
CA THR A 123 -0.41 -9.84 21.90
C THR A 123 0.75 -9.82 20.92
N TYR A 124 1.63 -8.82 21.07
CA TYR A 124 3.03 -8.88 20.68
C TYR A 124 3.76 -9.94 21.54
N SER A 125 3.33 -11.21 21.49
CA SER A 125 3.97 -12.29 22.26
C SER A 125 5.10 -12.97 21.47
N GLY A 126 5.27 -12.65 20.19
CA GLY A 126 6.26 -13.30 19.32
C GLY A 126 6.01 -14.81 19.10
N VAL A 127 4.89 -15.34 19.60
CA VAL A 127 4.44 -16.72 19.39
C VAL A 127 3.32 -16.67 18.36
N LEU A 128 3.56 -17.29 17.20
CA LEU A 128 2.54 -17.44 16.17
C LEU A 128 1.39 -18.29 16.74
N ASP A 129 0.19 -17.71 16.93
CA ASP A 129 -1.02 -18.51 17.18
C ASP A 129 -1.28 -19.39 15.95
N ARG A 130 -1.88 -20.57 16.13
CA ARG A 130 -2.28 -21.48 15.05
C ARG A 130 -3.10 -20.77 13.96
N ARG A 131 -3.88 -19.75 14.35
CA ARG A 131 -4.60 -18.86 13.43
C ARG A 131 -3.68 -17.98 12.56
N GLN A 132 -2.54 -17.53 13.06
CA GLN A 132 -1.56 -16.76 12.28
C GLN A 132 -0.81 -17.66 11.30
N VAL A 133 -0.40 -18.85 11.73
CA VAL A 133 0.26 -19.85 10.86
C VAL A 133 -0.63 -20.20 9.66
N SER A 134 -1.95 -20.42 9.88
CA SER A 134 -2.87 -20.66 8.77
C SER A 134 -3.02 -19.48 7.81
N ARG A 135 -2.86 -18.22 8.29
CA ARG A 135 -2.92 -17.04 7.43
C ARG A 135 -1.67 -16.90 6.57
N ASP A 136 -0.48 -17.16 7.11
CA ASP A 136 0.75 -17.09 6.32
C ASP A 136 0.82 -18.20 5.27
N GLU A 137 0.36 -19.41 5.60
CA GLU A 137 0.19 -20.49 4.61
C GLU A 137 -0.80 -20.11 3.50
N GLU A 138 -1.93 -19.51 3.85
CA GLU A 138 -2.90 -19.01 2.87
C GLU A 138 -2.30 -17.91 2.00
N ARG A 139 -1.57 -16.96 2.59
CA ARG A 139 -0.88 -15.88 1.87
C ARG A 139 0.16 -16.42 0.88
N GLN A 140 0.89 -17.47 1.25
CA GLN A 140 1.84 -18.13 0.36
C GLN A 140 1.13 -18.83 -0.80
N LYS A 141 0.07 -19.59 -0.54
CA LYS A 141 -0.75 -20.22 -1.60
C LYS A 141 -1.31 -19.19 -2.59
N LEU A 142 -1.78 -18.05 -2.08
CA LEU A 142 -2.26 -16.94 -2.92
C LEU A 142 -1.13 -16.37 -3.78
N LEU A 143 0.07 -16.19 -3.22
CA LEU A 143 1.23 -15.72 -3.99
C LEU A 143 1.57 -16.70 -5.13
N ASP A 144 1.59 -18.00 -4.86
CA ASP A 144 1.87 -19.04 -5.85
C ASP A 144 0.81 -19.03 -6.97
N GLN A 145 -0.48 -18.90 -6.62
CA GLN A 145 -1.57 -18.77 -7.58
C GLN A 145 -1.42 -17.52 -8.45
N MET A 146 -1.09 -16.37 -7.85
CA MET A 146 -0.89 -15.13 -8.59
C MET A 146 0.32 -15.23 -9.53
N LEU A 147 1.41 -15.88 -9.11
CA LEU A 147 2.58 -16.14 -9.96
C LEU A 147 2.22 -17.05 -11.13
N ALA A 148 1.47 -18.13 -10.88
CA ALA A 148 0.99 -19.04 -11.92
C ALA A 148 0.07 -18.34 -12.93
N ALA A 149 -0.70 -17.36 -12.47
CA ALA A 149 -1.55 -16.51 -13.31
C ALA A 149 -0.78 -15.37 -14.04
N GLY A 150 0.55 -15.28 -13.87
CA GLY A 150 1.37 -14.25 -14.53
C GLY A 150 1.23 -12.86 -13.94
N SER A 151 0.75 -12.72 -12.70
CA SER A 151 0.55 -11.43 -12.03
C SER A 151 1.88 -10.68 -11.84
N VAL A 152 1.95 -9.46 -12.38
CA VAL A 152 3.12 -8.59 -12.19
C VAL A 152 3.25 -8.17 -10.71
N ASP A 153 2.14 -7.96 -10.02
CA ASP A 153 2.12 -7.64 -8.58
C ASP A 153 2.70 -8.77 -7.73
N ALA A 154 2.54 -10.03 -8.15
CA ALA A 154 3.13 -11.17 -7.47
C ALA A 154 4.66 -11.15 -7.55
N ILE A 155 5.23 -10.75 -8.70
CA ILE A 155 6.67 -10.58 -8.87
C ILE A 155 7.20 -9.49 -7.93
N VAL A 156 6.49 -8.36 -7.84
CA VAL A 156 6.85 -7.28 -6.90
C VAL A 156 6.77 -7.76 -5.45
N THR A 157 5.75 -8.54 -5.12
CA THR A 157 5.57 -9.13 -3.79
C THR A 157 6.71 -10.07 -3.43
N LEU A 158 7.14 -10.93 -4.35
CA LEU A 158 8.29 -11.79 -4.15
C LEU A 158 9.55 -10.95 -3.89
N GLY A 159 9.75 -9.87 -4.65
CA GLY A 159 10.84 -8.93 -4.39
C GLY A 159 10.77 -8.30 -2.99
N ASN A 160 9.57 -7.99 -2.49
CA ASN A 160 9.38 -7.48 -1.13
C ASN A 160 9.71 -8.52 -0.06
N ILE A 161 9.38 -9.80 -0.28
CA ILE A 161 9.75 -10.90 0.62
C ILE A 161 11.27 -11.05 0.69
N GLU A 162 11.95 -11.03 -0.46
CA GLU A 162 13.42 -11.03 -0.52
C GLU A 162 14.03 -9.83 0.20
N MET A 163 13.46 -8.63 0.03
CA MET A 163 13.91 -7.44 0.75
C MET A 163 13.71 -7.55 2.26
N MET A 164 12.59 -8.10 2.73
CA MET A 164 12.37 -8.38 4.16
C MET A 164 13.40 -9.39 4.70
N GLY A 165 13.83 -10.33 3.87
CA GLY A 165 14.93 -11.26 4.15
C GLY A 165 16.34 -10.63 4.06
N CYS A 166 16.48 -9.31 3.89
CA CYS A 166 17.76 -8.63 3.66
C CYS A 166 18.52 -9.13 2.40
N SER A 167 17.80 -9.55 1.36
CA SER A 167 18.37 -10.07 0.10
C SER A 167 18.17 -9.12 -1.09
N PRO A 168 18.77 -7.91 -1.09
CA PRO A 168 18.59 -6.94 -2.18
C PRO A 168 19.12 -7.44 -3.53
N ALA A 169 20.11 -8.31 -3.53
CA ALA A 169 20.65 -8.93 -4.74
C ALA A 169 19.63 -9.85 -5.44
N THR A 170 18.71 -10.47 -4.67
CA THR A 170 17.62 -11.30 -5.20
C THR A 170 16.39 -10.44 -5.53
N ALA A 171 16.12 -9.43 -4.71
CA ALA A 171 14.97 -8.54 -4.91
C ALA A 171 15.10 -7.63 -6.14
N LEU A 172 16.29 -7.07 -6.40
CA LEU A 172 16.49 -6.13 -7.49
C LEU A 172 16.13 -6.72 -8.88
N PRO A 173 16.58 -7.94 -9.26
CA PRO A 173 16.13 -8.59 -10.48
C PRO A 173 14.61 -8.75 -10.58
N LEU A 174 13.92 -9.04 -9.47
CA LEU A 174 12.45 -9.16 -9.44
C LEU A 174 11.78 -7.80 -9.69
N TYR A 175 12.27 -6.73 -9.05
CA TYR A 175 11.78 -5.38 -9.30
C TYR A 175 12.03 -4.91 -10.73
N LEU A 176 13.21 -5.19 -11.29
CA LEU A 176 13.51 -4.89 -12.70
C LEU A 176 12.65 -5.70 -13.66
N LYS A 177 12.37 -6.97 -13.33
CA LYS A 177 11.44 -7.80 -14.11
C LYS A 177 10.03 -7.21 -14.08
N ALA A 178 9.50 -6.87 -12.91
CA ALA A 178 8.21 -6.22 -12.79
C ALA A 178 8.16 -4.86 -13.51
N ALA A 179 9.23 -4.06 -13.39
CA ALA A 179 9.38 -2.79 -14.09
C ALA A 179 9.33 -2.97 -15.62
N SER A 180 10.00 -4.00 -16.15
CA SER A 180 9.96 -4.33 -17.58
C SER A 180 8.59 -4.78 -18.08
N LEU A 181 7.72 -5.20 -17.18
CA LEU A 181 6.30 -5.52 -17.43
C LEU A 181 5.38 -4.32 -17.17
N GLY A 182 5.95 -3.14 -16.93
CA GLY A 182 5.25 -1.87 -16.76
C GLY A 182 4.82 -1.53 -15.33
N SER A 183 5.19 -2.34 -14.34
CA SER A 183 4.81 -2.06 -12.95
C SER A 183 5.49 -0.82 -12.40
N VAL A 184 4.68 0.19 -12.06
CA VAL A 184 5.13 1.41 -11.38
C VAL A 184 5.77 1.09 -10.03
N ASP A 185 5.20 0.17 -9.25
CA ASP A 185 5.79 -0.25 -7.97
C ASP A 185 7.14 -0.95 -8.18
N GLY A 186 7.24 -1.83 -9.20
CA GLY A 186 8.52 -2.42 -9.62
C GLY A 186 9.57 -1.37 -9.99
N GLN A 187 9.19 -0.36 -10.77
CA GLN A 187 10.07 0.76 -11.17
C GLN A 187 10.57 1.53 -9.95
N MET A 188 9.67 1.93 -9.05
CA MET A 188 10.01 2.74 -7.88
C MET A 188 10.82 1.96 -6.84
N ARG A 189 10.58 0.66 -6.68
CA ARG A 189 11.40 -0.20 -5.81
C ARG A 189 12.80 -0.44 -6.39
N ALA A 190 12.92 -0.62 -7.70
CA ALA A 190 14.22 -0.68 -8.35
C ALA A 190 14.99 0.64 -8.19
N VAL A 191 14.33 1.79 -8.37
CA VAL A 191 14.92 3.12 -8.10
C VAL A 191 15.46 3.22 -6.66
N ASN A 192 14.69 2.78 -5.65
CA ASN A 192 15.13 2.78 -4.25
C ASN A 192 16.39 1.95 -4.00
N LEU A 193 16.69 0.93 -4.81
CA LEU A 193 17.91 0.13 -4.67
C LEU A 193 19.07 0.61 -5.54
N LEU A 194 18.76 1.24 -6.69
CA LEU A 194 19.74 1.64 -7.70
C LEU A 194 20.24 3.08 -7.55
N ASP A 195 19.49 3.93 -6.85
CA ASP A 195 19.86 5.33 -6.68
C ASP A 195 20.66 5.58 -5.40
N PRO A 196 21.94 6.01 -5.48
CA PRO A 196 22.74 6.36 -4.31
C PRO A 196 22.22 7.57 -3.51
N SER A 197 21.23 8.32 -4.02
CA SER A 197 20.57 9.38 -3.25
C SER A 197 19.54 8.85 -2.24
N THR A 198 19.09 7.60 -2.41
CA THR A 198 18.13 6.96 -1.51
C THR A 198 18.82 6.27 -0.33
N VAL A 199 18.09 6.05 0.76
CA VAL A 199 18.62 5.37 1.95
C VAL A 199 19.04 3.93 1.61
N SER A 200 18.17 3.18 0.92
CA SER A 200 18.45 1.80 0.54
C SER A 200 19.57 1.70 -0.49
N GLY A 201 19.61 2.58 -1.49
CA GLY A 201 20.72 2.62 -2.45
C GLY A 201 22.07 2.86 -1.76
N ARG A 202 22.16 3.79 -0.80
CA ARG A 202 23.39 3.96 0.01
C ARG A 202 23.71 2.73 0.84
N ALA A 203 22.72 2.17 1.53
CA ALA A 203 22.89 1.01 2.40
C ALA A 203 23.38 -0.23 1.64
N PHE A 204 22.98 -0.38 0.38
CA PHE A 204 23.27 -1.55 -0.46
C PHE A 204 24.29 -1.27 -1.58
N GLY A 205 25.01 -0.15 -1.51
CA GLY A 205 26.17 0.11 -2.39
C GLY A 205 25.82 0.46 -3.84
N ALA A 206 24.68 1.14 -4.06
CA ALA A 206 24.30 1.69 -5.35
C ALA A 206 25.41 2.56 -5.95
N LYS A 207 25.69 2.38 -7.24
CA LYS A 207 26.76 3.09 -7.96
C LYS A 207 26.16 4.20 -8.82
N LYS A 208 26.89 5.32 -8.94
CA LYS A 208 26.51 6.42 -9.86
C LYS A 208 26.38 6.00 -11.32
N SER A 209 27.06 4.93 -11.73
CA SER A 209 26.91 4.35 -13.08
C SER A 209 25.49 3.86 -13.38
N GLY A 210 24.67 3.58 -12.36
CA GLY A 210 23.26 3.23 -12.51
C GLY A 210 22.32 4.41 -12.79
N SER A 211 22.81 5.66 -12.75
CA SER A 211 21.96 6.86 -12.84
C SER A 211 21.13 6.91 -14.13
N GLY A 212 21.67 6.43 -15.25
CA GLY A 212 20.92 6.35 -16.52
C GLY A 212 19.66 5.49 -16.40
N LEU A 213 19.80 4.27 -15.85
CA LEU A 213 18.67 3.37 -15.60
C LEU A 213 17.68 3.97 -14.60
N VAL A 214 18.17 4.60 -13.52
CA VAL A 214 17.31 5.28 -12.54
C VAL A 214 16.48 6.38 -13.20
N MET A 215 17.07 7.20 -14.08
CA MET A 215 16.34 8.24 -14.81
C MET A 215 15.28 7.65 -15.74
N SER A 216 15.59 6.56 -16.45
CA SER A 216 14.61 5.88 -17.31
C SER A 216 13.43 5.29 -16.53
N LEU A 217 13.69 4.65 -15.39
CA LEU A 217 12.65 4.10 -14.50
C LEU A 217 11.76 5.22 -13.94
N LEU A 218 12.35 6.30 -13.42
CA LEU A 218 11.59 7.44 -12.91
C LEU A 218 10.75 8.11 -14.01
N THR A 219 11.31 8.29 -15.20
CA THR A 219 10.58 8.89 -16.33
C THR A 219 9.37 8.05 -16.68
N CYS A 220 9.52 6.72 -16.75
CA CYS A 220 8.43 5.81 -17.02
C CYS A 220 7.33 5.88 -15.94
N ALA A 221 7.73 5.84 -14.66
CA ALA A 221 6.80 5.92 -13.54
C ALA A 221 6.05 7.27 -13.52
N ALA A 222 6.74 8.37 -13.81
CA ALA A 222 6.15 9.71 -13.86
C ALA A 222 5.13 9.87 -14.99
N VAL A 223 5.42 9.30 -16.18
CA VAL A 223 4.48 9.24 -17.31
C VAL A 223 3.27 8.40 -16.96
N ALA A 224 3.46 7.29 -16.24
CA ALA A 224 2.40 6.43 -15.73
C ALA A 224 1.57 7.05 -14.59
N GLY A 225 1.93 8.24 -14.11
CA GLY A 225 1.15 8.98 -13.11
C GLY A 225 1.72 8.97 -11.69
N ASP A 226 2.87 8.33 -11.45
CA ASP A 226 3.47 8.26 -10.12
C ASP A 226 3.91 9.64 -9.62
N GLN A 227 3.28 10.10 -8.53
CA GLN A 227 3.52 11.42 -7.98
C GLN A 227 4.94 11.54 -7.39
N ARG A 228 5.43 10.48 -6.75
CA ARG A 228 6.79 10.48 -6.21
C ARG A 228 7.82 10.60 -7.33
N ALA A 229 7.66 9.87 -8.43
CA ALA A 229 8.56 9.91 -9.57
C ALA A 229 8.58 11.30 -10.23
N ARG A 230 7.41 11.93 -10.41
CA ARG A 230 7.31 13.31 -10.90
C ARG A 230 8.07 14.30 -10.02
N TYR A 231 7.94 14.17 -8.71
CA TYR A 231 8.67 14.98 -7.74
C TYR A 231 10.18 14.73 -7.80
N GLU A 232 10.62 13.48 -7.83
CA GLU A 232 12.05 13.12 -7.90
C GLU A 232 12.70 13.65 -9.20
N LEU A 233 11.99 13.61 -10.33
CA LEU A 233 12.46 14.22 -11.57
C LEU A 233 12.55 15.74 -11.48
N ALA A 234 11.58 16.40 -10.83
CA ALA A 234 11.61 17.84 -10.60
C ALA A 234 12.83 18.27 -9.74
N GLU A 235 13.13 17.53 -8.67
CA GLU A 235 14.30 17.80 -7.83
C GLU A 235 15.62 17.59 -8.59
N ARG A 236 15.70 16.54 -9.42
CA ARG A 236 16.91 16.23 -10.21
C ARG A 236 17.13 17.16 -11.40
N GLY A 237 16.06 17.68 -11.99
CA GLY A 237 16.12 18.69 -13.05
C GLY A 237 16.52 20.08 -12.55
N SER A 238 16.53 20.31 -11.23
CA SER A 238 16.95 21.58 -10.63
C SER A 238 18.46 21.79 -10.80
N ALA A 239 18.87 22.85 -11.52
CA ALA A 239 20.27 23.13 -11.80
C ALA A 239 21.11 23.22 -10.50
N GLY A 240 22.08 22.32 -10.35
CA GLY A 240 22.99 22.30 -9.20
C GLY A 240 22.39 21.81 -7.88
N GLY A 241 21.25 21.10 -7.90
CA GLY A 241 20.62 20.54 -6.70
C GLY A 241 20.04 21.59 -5.73
N LYS A 242 19.89 22.83 -6.19
CA LYS A 242 19.25 23.91 -5.43
C LYS A 242 17.76 23.85 -5.65
N SER A 243 17.04 23.09 -4.83
CA SER A 243 15.58 22.92 -4.91
C SER A 243 14.76 24.22 -4.88
N GLU A 244 15.31 25.33 -4.37
CA GLU A 244 14.70 26.67 -4.52
C GLU A 244 14.54 27.10 -6.00
N SER A 245 15.25 26.48 -6.96
CA SER A 245 15.20 26.85 -8.38
C SER A 245 13.95 26.37 -9.11
N ASN A 246 13.18 25.43 -8.54
CA ASN A 246 12.05 24.77 -9.23
C ASN A 246 10.70 25.02 -8.56
N ILE A 247 10.53 26.13 -7.84
CA ILE A 247 9.28 26.49 -7.15
C ILE A 247 8.08 26.45 -8.09
N GLU A 248 8.21 26.93 -9.34
CA GLU A 248 7.14 26.88 -10.35
C GLU A 248 6.70 25.46 -10.70
N LEU A 249 7.67 24.56 -10.92
CA LEU A 249 7.39 23.16 -11.23
C LEU A 249 6.76 22.44 -10.04
N LEU A 250 7.27 22.68 -8.83
CA LEU A 250 6.67 22.15 -7.60
C LEU A 250 5.24 22.68 -7.40
N HIS A 251 4.98 23.94 -7.73
CA HIS A 251 3.66 24.54 -7.66
C HIS A 251 2.69 23.88 -8.64
N ALA A 252 3.10 23.70 -9.90
CA ALA A 252 2.34 22.97 -10.91
C ALA A 252 2.05 21.50 -10.51
N LEU A 253 3.02 20.82 -9.90
CA LEU A 253 2.81 19.48 -9.35
C LEU A 253 1.82 19.49 -8.17
N THR A 254 1.86 20.51 -7.31
CA THR A 254 0.91 20.67 -6.20
C THR A 254 -0.52 20.86 -6.67
N ILE A 255 -0.74 21.63 -7.74
CA ILE A 255 -2.05 21.76 -8.40
C ILE A 255 -2.62 20.38 -8.77
N GLN A 256 -1.74 19.47 -9.22
CA GLN A 256 -2.09 18.09 -9.59
C GLN A 256 -2.15 17.10 -8.42
N GLY A 257 -2.13 17.59 -7.17
CA GLY A 257 -2.28 16.76 -5.98
C GLY A 257 -0.99 16.11 -5.49
N ASN A 258 0.19 16.60 -5.91
CA ASN A 258 1.45 16.00 -5.51
C ASN A 258 1.84 16.37 -4.06
N THR A 259 1.65 15.42 -3.14
CA THR A 259 1.93 15.60 -1.70
C THR A 259 3.42 15.79 -1.37
N TYR A 260 4.33 15.30 -2.21
CA TYR A 260 5.77 15.53 -2.05
C TYR A 260 6.16 16.96 -2.42
N ALA A 261 5.62 17.45 -3.54
CA ALA A 261 5.89 18.81 -4.01
C ALA A 261 5.37 19.87 -3.03
N VAL A 262 4.15 19.70 -2.49
CA VAL A 262 3.58 20.64 -1.51
C VAL A 262 4.39 20.65 -0.20
N ALA A 263 4.85 19.48 0.27
CA ALA A 263 5.70 19.39 1.45
C ALA A 263 7.03 20.11 1.22
N ARG A 264 7.58 20.01 0.00
CA ARG A 264 8.81 20.70 -0.38
C ARG A 264 8.63 22.21 -0.44
N LEU A 265 7.54 22.69 -1.05
CA LEU A 265 7.21 24.13 -1.10
C LEU A 265 7.07 24.71 0.29
N LYS A 266 6.32 24.05 1.18
CA LYS A 266 6.25 24.43 2.59
C LYS A 266 7.66 24.62 3.17
N SER A 267 8.53 23.62 3.06
CA SER A 267 9.90 23.72 3.60
C SER A 267 10.71 24.87 2.98
N ILE A 268 10.55 25.13 1.69
CA ILE A 268 11.22 26.26 1.02
C ILE A 268 10.77 27.59 1.64
N PHE A 269 9.47 27.81 1.79
CA PHE A 269 8.93 29.05 2.35
C PHE A 269 9.19 29.19 3.85
N GLU A 270 9.18 28.11 4.61
CA GLU A 270 9.62 28.11 6.02
C GLU A 270 11.08 28.54 6.14
N LEU A 271 11.97 27.99 5.31
CA LEU A 271 13.40 28.34 5.31
C LEU A 271 13.62 29.80 4.89
N ARG A 272 12.92 30.27 3.86
CA ARG A 272 12.98 31.69 3.43
C ARG A 272 12.52 32.63 4.54
N SER A 273 11.42 32.32 5.22
CA SER A 273 10.93 33.13 6.33
C SER A 273 11.88 33.20 7.52
N ARG A 274 12.71 32.16 7.75
CA ARG A 274 13.74 32.16 8.81
C ARG A 274 14.98 32.96 8.43
N ARG A 275 15.27 33.10 7.12
CA ARG A 275 16.39 33.92 6.65
C ARG A 275 16.05 35.41 6.72
N ASN A 276 14.76 35.74 6.60
CA ASN A 276 14.26 37.10 6.72
C ASN A 276 13.09 37.12 7.71
N ASP A 277 13.38 37.26 9.00
CA ASP A 277 12.39 37.22 10.10
C ASP A 277 11.24 38.24 9.95
N SER A 278 11.43 39.24 9.08
CA SER A 278 10.43 40.26 8.72
C SER A 278 9.43 39.82 7.64
N ASP A 279 9.66 38.70 6.94
CA ASP A 279 8.78 38.23 5.86
C ASP A 279 7.60 37.43 6.41
N SER A 280 6.55 38.15 6.82
CA SER A 280 5.27 37.58 7.26
C SER A 280 4.56 36.83 6.13
N GLN A 281 4.80 37.19 4.87
CA GLN A 281 4.15 36.56 3.74
C GLN A 281 4.69 35.15 3.48
N ASP A 282 6.01 34.93 3.56
CA ASP A 282 6.58 33.59 3.39
C ASP A 282 6.18 32.64 4.54
N ARG A 283 6.01 33.15 5.77
CA ARG A 283 5.41 32.38 6.87
C ARG A 283 3.97 31.96 6.55
N GLU A 284 3.17 32.87 6.04
CA GLU A 284 1.79 32.58 5.67
C GLU A 284 1.72 31.62 4.49
N ARG A 285 2.59 31.75 3.47
CA ARG A 285 2.69 30.77 2.37
C ARG A 285 2.99 29.37 2.88
N ALA A 286 3.95 29.23 3.80
CA ALA A 286 4.25 27.94 4.42
C ALA A 286 3.02 27.36 5.16
N SER A 287 2.30 28.20 5.92
CA SER A 287 1.06 27.82 6.62
C SER A 287 -0.02 27.33 5.64
N ARG A 288 -0.25 28.04 4.53
CA ARG A 288 -1.22 27.65 3.51
C ARG A 288 -0.82 26.36 2.78
N TYR A 289 0.46 26.18 2.44
CA TYR A 289 0.93 24.91 1.89
C TYR A 289 0.76 23.74 2.87
N GLU A 290 0.89 23.93 4.18
CA GLU A 290 0.56 22.88 5.15
C GLU A 290 -0.93 22.53 5.12
N ARG A 291 -1.83 23.51 5.02
CA ARG A 291 -3.27 23.27 4.87
C ARG A 291 -3.59 22.51 3.58
N VAL A 292 -2.98 22.90 2.46
CA VAL A 292 -3.08 22.18 1.18
C VAL A 292 -2.58 20.74 1.33
N ARG A 293 -1.44 20.54 1.99
CA ARG A 293 -0.88 19.19 2.25
C ARG A 293 -1.86 18.34 3.05
N MET A 294 -2.47 18.90 4.09
CA MET A 294 -3.47 18.19 4.90
C MET A 294 -4.71 17.81 4.08
N LEU A 295 -5.21 18.71 3.23
CA LEU A 295 -6.31 18.41 2.31
C LEU A 295 -5.95 17.21 1.41
N LEU A 296 -4.80 17.26 0.76
CA LEU A 296 -4.35 16.21 -0.17
C LEU A 296 -4.06 14.87 0.53
N MET A 297 -3.59 14.89 1.79
CA MET A 297 -3.36 13.65 2.55
C MET A 297 -4.65 13.00 3.04
N LEU A 298 -5.69 13.78 3.29
CA LEU A 298 -6.98 13.28 3.78
C LEU A 298 -7.91 12.83 2.65
N ASN A 299 -7.63 13.23 1.41
CA ASN A 299 -8.50 12.98 0.26
C ASN A 299 -7.69 12.38 -0.89
N ASP A 300 -7.83 11.07 -1.08
CA ASP A 300 -7.14 10.37 -2.17
C ASP A 300 -7.59 10.91 -3.54
N GLY A 301 -6.62 11.09 -4.45
CA GLY A 301 -6.85 11.67 -5.77
C GLY A 301 -7.25 13.16 -5.81
N ALA A 302 -7.28 13.86 -4.67
CA ALA A 302 -7.61 15.28 -4.63
C ALA A 302 -6.61 16.14 -5.42
N LYS A 303 -7.12 17.26 -5.95
CA LYS A 303 -6.36 18.28 -6.69
C LYS A 303 -6.71 19.66 -6.17
N VAL A 304 -5.84 20.63 -6.43
CA VAL A 304 -6.01 22.00 -5.94
C VAL A 304 -5.90 22.96 -7.14
N PRO A 305 -6.93 23.01 -8.02
CA PRO A 305 -6.89 23.81 -9.25
C PRO A 305 -6.83 25.32 -8.99
N ASP A 306 -7.23 25.74 -7.80
CA ASP A 306 -7.27 27.11 -7.29
C ASP A 306 -6.01 27.49 -6.48
N LEU A 307 -4.93 26.70 -6.56
CA LEU A 307 -3.72 26.94 -5.78
C LEU A 307 -3.11 28.33 -6.03
N ASP A 308 -3.21 28.86 -7.25
CA ASP A 308 -2.73 30.21 -7.58
C ASP A 308 -3.48 31.31 -6.81
N VAL A 309 -4.74 31.07 -6.44
CA VAL A 309 -5.54 31.98 -5.59
C VAL A 309 -5.18 31.79 -4.12
N ILE A 310 -4.96 30.55 -3.69
CA ILE A 310 -4.67 30.22 -2.30
C ILE A 310 -3.24 30.64 -1.90
N VAL A 311 -2.23 30.28 -2.71
CA VAL A 311 -0.81 30.51 -2.42
C VAL A 311 -0.05 31.00 -3.66
N PRO A 312 -0.36 32.20 -4.19
CA PRO A 312 0.35 32.76 -5.34
C PRO A 312 1.86 32.81 -5.09
N LEU A 313 2.65 32.40 -6.09
CA LEU A 313 4.11 32.42 -5.99
C LEU A 313 4.64 33.87 -5.96
N PRO A 314 5.72 34.15 -5.19
CA PRO A 314 6.40 35.45 -5.28
C PRO A 314 6.86 35.73 -6.73
N PRO A 315 6.80 36.99 -7.19
CA PRO A 315 6.61 38.22 -6.41
C PRO A 315 5.15 38.64 -6.20
N ALA A 316 4.15 37.83 -6.59
CA ALA A 316 2.75 38.19 -6.42
C ALA A 316 2.40 38.40 -4.93
N GLU A 317 1.51 39.36 -4.67
CA GLU A 317 1.03 39.64 -3.31
C GLU A 317 0.21 38.46 -2.77
N LEU A 318 0.24 38.30 -1.44
CA LEU A 318 -0.50 37.25 -0.76
C LEU A 318 -1.75 37.83 -0.12
N ASP A 319 -2.84 37.85 -0.86
CA ASP A 319 -4.12 38.33 -0.37
C ASP A 319 -4.63 37.50 0.81
N ALA A 320 -5.48 38.09 1.64
CA ALA A 320 -6.15 37.39 2.72
C ALA A 320 -6.97 36.23 2.17
N TRP A 321 -6.79 35.04 2.76
CA TRP A 321 -7.52 33.84 2.39
C TRP A 321 -8.35 33.37 3.56
N ASP A 322 -9.61 33.06 3.30
CA ASP A 322 -10.60 32.64 4.30
C ASP A 322 -10.46 31.17 4.74
N GLY A 323 -9.54 30.43 4.11
CA GLY A 323 -9.30 29.01 4.42
C GLY A 323 -10.17 28.05 3.62
N THR A 324 -10.93 28.54 2.64
CA THR A 324 -11.78 27.70 1.78
C THR A 324 -11.03 27.16 0.57
N PHE A 325 -11.42 25.96 0.11
CA PHE A 325 -10.93 25.36 -1.12
C PHE A 325 -12.09 25.27 -2.12
N LEU A 326 -11.85 25.54 -3.39
CA LEU A 326 -12.85 25.34 -4.45
C LEU A 326 -13.13 23.84 -4.71
N TRP A 327 -12.28 22.95 -4.20
CA TRP A 327 -12.45 21.52 -4.34
C TRP A 327 -13.63 20.99 -3.52
N SER A 328 -14.60 20.36 -4.18
CA SER A 328 -15.60 19.49 -3.56
C SER A 328 -15.20 18.03 -3.74
N PRO A 329 -15.27 17.17 -2.70
CA PRO A 329 -15.21 15.73 -2.91
C PRO A 329 -16.30 15.36 -3.91
N SER A 330 -15.95 14.64 -4.98
CA SER A 330 -16.96 13.96 -5.78
C SER A 330 -17.75 13.06 -4.83
N PRO A 331 -19.11 13.11 -4.85
CA PRO A 331 -19.89 12.20 -4.03
C PRO A 331 -19.42 10.79 -4.37
N THR A 332 -18.86 10.12 -3.36
CA THR A 332 -18.49 8.71 -3.42
C THR A 332 -19.66 8.02 -4.10
N SER A 333 -19.43 7.40 -5.26
CA SER A 333 -20.46 6.61 -5.95
C SER A 333 -21.17 5.78 -4.89
N GLU A 334 -22.51 5.82 -4.86
CA GLU A 334 -23.30 5.06 -3.90
C GLU A 334 -22.69 3.65 -3.76
N PRO A 335 -22.40 3.18 -2.53
CA PRO A 335 -21.68 1.94 -2.33
C PRO A 335 -22.34 0.86 -3.17
N PRO A 336 -21.61 0.09 -4.00
CA PRO A 336 -22.22 -0.97 -4.77
C PRO A 336 -22.86 -1.95 -3.78
N SER A 337 -24.18 -1.91 -3.64
CA SER A 337 -24.88 -2.71 -2.64
C SER A 337 -25.00 -4.15 -3.13
N LEU A 338 -24.51 -5.10 -2.34
CA LEU A 338 -24.72 -6.53 -2.54
C LEU A 338 -25.54 -7.10 -1.39
N SER A 339 -26.56 -7.88 -1.71
CA SER A 339 -27.33 -8.61 -0.71
C SER A 339 -26.59 -9.84 -0.21
N GLU A 340 -26.85 -10.25 1.03
CA GLU A 340 -26.30 -11.52 1.57
C GLU A 340 -26.74 -12.74 0.76
N ALA A 341 -27.90 -12.69 0.09
CA ALA A 341 -28.35 -13.75 -0.80
C ALA A 341 -27.47 -13.88 -2.05
N GLU A 342 -27.08 -12.75 -2.67
CA GLU A 342 -26.15 -12.75 -3.81
C GLU A 342 -24.76 -13.24 -3.41
N ILE A 343 -24.25 -12.81 -2.25
CA ILE A 343 -22.94 -13.26 -1.75
C ILE A 343 -22.96 -14.76 -1.44
N THR A 344 -24.06 -15.25 -0.84
CA THR A 344 -24.25 -16.68 -0.56
C THR A 344 -24.30 -17.49 -1.85
N ASP A 345 -25.03 -17.02 -2.86
CA ASP A 345 -25.08 -17.66 -4.17
C ASP A 345 -23.68 -17.78 -4.79
N LEU A 346 -22.92 -16.67 -4.85
CA LEU A 346 -21.54 -16.65 -5.34
C LEU A 346 -20.62 -17.65 -4.60
N ALA A 347 -20.75 -17.78 -3.28
CA ALA A 347 -19.99 -18.74 -2.49
C ALA A 347 -20.38 -20.19 -2.82
N THR A 348 -21.68 -20.47 -2.91
CA THR A 348 -22.19 -21.82 -3.17
C THR A 348 -21.85 -22.33 -4.57
N ARG A 349 -21.80 -21.47 -5.60
CA ARG A 349 -21.35 -21.84 -6.96
C ARG A 349 -19.93 -22.39 -7.00
N ARG A 350 -19.10 -22.08 -6.01
CA ARG A 350 -17.71 -22.56 -5.86
C ARG A 350 -17.54 -23.54 -4.69
N SER A 351 -18.63 -24.10 -4.18
CA SER A 351 -18.62 -25.04 -3.05
C SER A 351 -17.93 -24.50 -1.78
N LEU A 352 -18.02 -23.18 -1.56
CA LEU A 352 -17.46 -22.53 -0.38
C LEU A 352 -18.51 -22.45 0.75
N ASP A 353 -18.03 -22.39 1.99
CA ASP A 353 -18.83 -22.00 3.15
C ASP A 353 -19.29 -20.53 2.99
N PRO A 354 -20.60 -20.25 3.02
CA PRO A 354 -21.10 -18.91 2.81
C PRO A 354 -20.69 -17.90 3.88
N CYS A 355 -20.44 -18.27 5.15
CA CYS A 355 -20.10 -17.29 6.19
C CYS A 355 -18.59 -16.93 6.20
N THR A 356 -17.71 -17.82 5.74
CA THR A 356 -16.23 -17.67 5.82
C THR A 356 -15.53 -17.54 4.48
N GLY A 357 -16.16 -18.00 3.38
CA GLY A 357 -15.54 -18.10 2.06
C GLY A 357 -14.50 -19.21 1.95
N LEU A 358 -14.37 -20.10 2.94
CA LEU A 358 -13.44 -21.22 2.90
C LEU A 358 -14.04 -22.44 2.17
N PRO A 359 -13.22 -23.29 1.53
CA PRO A 359 -13.67 -24.59 1.03
C PRO A 359 -14.33 -25.45 2.12
N LYS A 360 -15.48 -26.07 1.82
CA LYS A 360 -16.27 -26.85 2.80
C LYS A 360 -15.56 -28.13 3.29
N ASP A 361 -14.73 -28.72 2.45
CA ASP A 361 -13.89 -29.90 2.73
C ASP A 361 -12.81 -29.65 3.79
N LEU A 362 -12.42 -28.38 4.02
CA LEU A 362 -11.52 -27.99 5.11
C LEU A 362 -12.21 -27.93 6.49
N GLU A 363 -13.54 -28.02 6.54
CA GLU A 363 -14.31 -28.10 7.78
C GLU A 363 -14.63 -29.55 8.18
N GLU A 364 -14.90 -30.44 7.22
CA GLU A 364 -15.17 -31.86 7.47
C GLU A 364 -13.92 -32.59 8.02
N SER A 365 -12.71 -32.22 7.60
CA SER A 365 -11.48 -32.79 8.16
C SER A 365 -11.22 -32.40 9.64
N LYS A 366 -12.07 -31.57 10.25
CA LYS A 366 -11.98 -31.16 11.66
C LYS A 366 -13.02 -31.83 12.56
N SER A 367 -14.09 -32.44 12.04
CA SER A 367 -15.06 -33.17 12.87
C SER A 367 -14.60 -34.56 13.27
N ASP A 368 -13.62 -35.12 12.57
CA ASP A 368 -13.13 -36.48 12.82
C ASP A 368 -12.02 -36.57 13.89
N GLN A 369 -11.76 -35.46 14.60
CA GLN A 369 -10.80 -35.41 15.73
C GLN A 369 -11.47 -34.92 17.02
N GLU A 370 -12.58 -35.54 17.41
CA GLU A 370 -13.06 -35.48 18.79
C GLU A 370 -12.65 -36.79 19.50
N PRO A 371 -11.83 -36.77 20.56
CA PRO A 371 -11.53 -37.98 21.30
C PRO A 371 -12.78 -38.40 22.08
N THR A 372 -13.34 -39.54 21.70
CA THR A 372 -14.34 -40.24 22.51
C THR A 372 -13.83 -40.45 23.94
N PRO A 373 -14.71 -40.32 24.96
CA PRO A 373 -14.36 -40.12 26.37
C PRO A 373 -13.55 -41.24 27.03
#